data_AF-A0A0G4GWV9-F1
#
_entry.id   AF-A0A0G4GWV9-F1
#
_cell.length_a   1.000
_cell.length_b   1.000
_cell.length_c   1.000
_cell.angle_alpha   90.00
_cell.angle_beta   90.00
_cell.angle_gamma   90.00
#
_symmetry.space_group_name_H-M   'P 1'
#
loop_
_entity.id
_entity.type
_entity.pdbx_description
1 polymer ?
#
loop_
_entity_poly.entity_id
_entity_poly.type
_entity_poly.pdbx_seq_one_letter_code
_entity_poly.pdbx_strand_id
1 'polypeptide(L)'
;MKDGGTETILSQEGTQQGDTAGPLLFCLGLHPALVKLQEEFPDDFVSAFMDDIDSGLDETRVTGYVDRAEQLLSEKKLRLRRDKSAAWSCCWQQDSDIPADIAASGVECSTEGITVLGCPLGGNSFIQHSLDKITTSHQPLLEAIVTFAQKGLQGLGLLLRYCASPRLNYWLRLLPPKPGVSLAAAERHDAAIIMAFRRMFRFPGDFPDSVSAQVQLPIRLGGFGLVSASTIARAAFLGSIGVTASDVSSRFRGAPWMPQGGPAALLYLPWLQAAVPALAAISEMVAPSFSLPSLEDLVSRPQVRLQQRLTDQLHKFRFNELFNSLPPDGRARARLLSCQGPLSSGRLSAIPSSDTKVLNNFQYRHAVAGCLGIALPHATVSQRCICGGEVDKFGGHYYVCHTGRERVTRHNNMRNLFIRIFAEADVPSNMKVPLHSLGITPPDDNPNSQRIDIYCVIDGSDYLLDVTIAHPCRPDDSPIPFHRTLNRRSAQLPGGKTAQLAEKDKIDKYGPSA
;
A
#
# COMPACT_ATOMS: atom_id res chain seq x y z
N MET A 1 -21.59 43.24 -4.18
CA MET A 1 -22.76 44.15 -4.09
C MET A 1 -22.92 44.57 -2.62
N LYS A 2 -23.19 45.85 -2.34
CA LYS A 2 -23.09 46.48 -1.00
C LYS A 2 -24.46 46.72 -0.33
N ASP A 3 -25.53 46.19 -0.91
CA ASP A 3 -26.93 46.50 -0.61
C ASP A 3 -27.76 45.28 -0.15
N GLY A 4 -27.19 44.08 -0.10
CA GLY A 4 -27.88 42.89 0.40
C GLY A 4 -29.04 42.39 -0.47
N GLY A 5 -29.18 42.92 -1.69
CA GLY A 5 -30.15 42.44 -2.68
C GLY A 5 -29.85 41.00 -3.10
N THR A 6 -30.89 40.18 -3.18
CA THR A 6 -30.78 38.81 -3.68
C THR A 6 -31.22 38.77 -5.13
N GLU A 7 -30.33 38.40 -6.04
CA GLU A 7 -30.65 38.13 -7.45
C GLU A 7 -30.69 36.63 -7.70
N THR A 8 -31.69 36.17 -8.45
CA THR A 8 -31.78 34.76 -8.87
C THR A 8 -31.12 34.59 -10.22
N ILE A 9 -30.09 33.74 -10.27
CA ILE A 9 -29.42 33.35 -11.52
C ILE A 9 -29.90 31.94 -11.89
N LEU A 10 -30.55 31.81 -13.04
CA LEU A 10 -31.00 30.52 -13.55
C LEU A 10 -29.83 29.81 -14.27
N SER A 11 -29.57 28.55 -13.93
CA SER A 11 -28.66 27.70 -14.69
C SER A 11 -29.39 27.20 -15.94
N GLN A 12 -29.08 27.79 -17.10
CA GLN A 12 -29.75 27.51 -18.38
C GLN A 12 -29.00 26.49 -19.25
N GLU A 13 -27.69 26.32 -19.04
CA GLU A 13 -26.84 25.39 -19.80
C GLU A 13 -25.80 24.74 -18.88
N GLY A 14 -25.58 23.44 -19.05
CA GLY A 14 -24.62 22.65 -18.27
C GLY A 14 -25.19 22.05 -16.99
N THR A 15 -24.63 20.91 -16.58
CA THR A 15 -24.91 20.27 -15.30
C THR A 15 -24.03 20.88 -14.20
N GLN A 16 -24.51 20.94 -12.96
CA GLN A 16 -23.72 21.49 -11.86
C GLN A 16 -22.50 20.61 -11.53
N GLN A 17 -21.34 21.22 -11.29
CA GLN A 17 -20.17 20.48 -10.81
C GLN A 17 -20.47 19.87 -9.43
N GLY A 18 -20.24 18.56 -9.30
CA GLY A 18 -20.62 17.78 -8.11
C GLY A 18 -22.02 17.18 -8.18
N ASP A 19 -22.81 17.46 -9.22
CA ASP A 19 -24.05 16.74 -9.49
C ASP A 19 -23.76 15.26 -9.79
N THR A 20 -24.46 14.36 -9.08
CA THR A 20 -24.32 12.92 -9.23
C THR A 20 -24.78 12.45 -10.61
N ALA A 21 -25.82 13.08 -11.19
CA ALA A 21 -26.32 12.73 -12.52
C ALA A 21 -25.57 13.47 -13.64
N GLY A 22 -24.84 14.54 -13.31
CA GLY A 22 -24.19 15.43 -14.27
C GLY A 22 -23.35 14.69 -15.33
N PRO A 23 -22.41 13.81 -14.91
CA PRO A 23 -21.59 13.06 -15.85
C PRO A 23 -22.39 12.19 -16.84
N LEU A 24 -23.43 11.50 -16.36
CA LEU A 24 -24.28 10.66 -17.20
C LEU A 24 -25.02 11.51 -18.24
N LEU A 25 -25.63 12.63 -17.80
CA LEU A 25 -26.38 13.52 -18.68
C LEU A 25 -25.47 14.15 -19.76
N PHE A 26 -24.25 14.54 -19.38
CA PHE A 26 -23.26 15.01 -20.34
C PHE A 26 -22.94 13.95 -21.39
N CYS A 27 -22.61 12.73 -20.97
CA CYS A 27 -22.31 11.63 -21.87
C CYS A 27 -23.49 11.25 -22.77
N LEU A 28 -24.74 11.31 -22.27
CA LEU A 28 -25.94 11.08 -23.07
C LEU A 28 -26.10 12.12 -24.18
N GLY A 29 -25.75 13.38 -23.91
CA GLY A 29 -25.77 14.45 -24.91
C GLY A 29 -24.64 14.33 -25.95
N LEU A 30 -23.45 13.90 -25.51
CA LEU A 30 -22.26 13.72 -26.35
C LEU A 30 -22.34 12.46 -27.24
N HIS A 31 -22.92 11.37 -26.73
CA HIS A 31 -22.89 10.05 -27.38
C HIS A 31 -23.36 10.04 -28.84
N PRO A 32 -24.45 10.72 -29.25
CA PRO A 32 -24.86 10.75 -30.66
C PRO A 32 -23.81 11.35 -31.60
N ALA A 33 -23.01 12.32 -31.14
CA ALA A 33 -21.93 12.89 -31.94
C ALA A 33 -20.80 11.88 -32.14
N LEU A 34 -20.44 11.12 -31.11
CA LEU A 34 -19.41 10.07 -31.18
C LEU A 34 -19.84 8.91 -32.08
N VAL A 35 -21.10 8.48 -32.00
CA VAL A 35 -21.64 7.44 -32.89
C VAL A 35 -21.54 7.88 -34.35
N LYS A 36 -21.97 9.10 -34.65
CA LYS A 36 -21.91 9.65 -36.00
C LYS A 36 -20.47 9.82 -36.51
N LEU A 37 -19.53 10.22 -35.64
CA LEU A 37 -18.11 10.24 -35.97
C LEU A 37 -17.60 8.83 -36.32
N GLN A 38 -17.91 7.82 -35.52
CA GLN A 38 -17.47 6.46 -35.80
C GLN A 38 -18.08 5.89 -37.10
N GLU A 39 -19.32 6.27 -37.43
CA GLU A 39 -19.98 5.91 -38.70
C GLU A 39 -19.32 6.56 -39.93
N GLU A 40 -18.91 7.82 -39.81
CA GLU A 40 -18.26 8.57 -40.90
C GLU A 40 -16.76 8.24 -41.06
N PHE A 41 -16.13 7.74 -40.00
CA PHE A 41 -14.73 7.30 -39.97
C PHE A 41 -14.63 5.81 -39.56
N PRO A 42 -15.17 4.88 -40.38
CA PRO A 42 -15.34 3.47 -40.00
C PRO A 42 -14.03 2.69 -39.87
N ASP A 43 -12.95 3.19 -40.45
CA ASP A 43 -11.62 2.57 -40.39
C ASP A 43 -10.76 3.10 -39.24
N ASP A 44 -11.24 4.10 -38.52
CA ASP A 44 -10.49 4.79 -37.47
C ASP A 44 -11.08 4.50 -36.08
N PHE A 45 -10.24 4.56 -35.06
CA PHE A 45 -10.66 4.38 -33.68
C PHE A 45 -11.22 5.69 -33.10
N VAL A 46 -12.44 5.67 -32.57
CA VAL A 46 -13.03 6.79 -31.80
C VAL A 46 -13.48 6.29 -30.43
N SER A 47 -13.00 6.94 -29.37
CA SER A 47 -13.40 6.66 -27.99
C SER A 47 -13.45 7.93 -27.18
N ALA A 48 -14.15 7.90 -26.06
CA ALA A 48 -14.16 9.02 -25.12
C ALA A 48 -14.22 8.55 -23.68
N PHE A 49 -13.54 9.28 -22.81
CA PHE A 49 -13.75 9.25 -21.36
C PHE A 49 -14.27 10.63 -20.95
N MET A 50 -15.59 10.75 -20.76
CA MET A 50 -16.23 12.05 -20.56
C MET A 50 -15.93 12.99 -21.75
N ASP A 51 -15.37 14.17 -21.50
CA ASP A 51 -15.00 15.19 -22.47
C ASP A 51 -13.65 14.93 -23.16
N ASP A 52 -12.84 14.01 -22.64
CA ASP A 52 -11.61 13.56 -23.29
C ASP A 52 -11.95 12.59 -24.43
N ILE A 53 -11.97 13.09 -25.65
CA ILE A 53 -12.18 12.31 -26.89
C ILE A 53 -10.80 11.89 -27.43
N ASP A 54 -10.58 10.59 -27.54
CA ASP A 54 -9.36 9.99 -28.06
C ASP A 54 -9.63 9.36 -29.43
N SER A 55 -8.71 9.52 -30.38
CA SER A 55 -8.85 8.92 -31.70
C SER A 55 -7.54 8.42 -32.28
N GLY A 56 -7.61 7.27 -32.96
CA GLY A 56 -6.51 6.68 -33.71
C GLY A 56 -6.85 6.75 -35.19
N LEU A 57 -6.19 7.67 -35.90
CA LEU A 57 -6.55 8.08 -37.26
C LEU A 57 -5.39 7.86 -38.23
N ASP A 58 -5.71 7.62 -39.50
CA ASP A 58 -4.75 7.85 -40.59
C ASP A 58 -4.42 9.34 -40.72
N GLU A 59 -3.14 9.69 -40.92
CA GLU A 59 -2.67 11.08 -40.98
C GLU A 59 -3.43 11.92 -42.03
N THR A 60 -3.81 11.32 -43.16
CA THR A 60 -4.56 12.00 -44.23
C THR A 60 -5.99 12.40 -43.84
N ARG A 61 -6.52 11.83 -42.75
CA ARG A 61 -7.91 12.05 -42.29
C ARG A 61 -8.00 12.96 -41.06
N VAL A 62 -6.88 13.30 -40.42
CA VAL A 62 -6.87 14.04 -39.14
C VAL A 62 -7.58 15.39 -39.25
N THR A 63 -7.27 16.20 -40.26
CA THR A 63 -7.87 17.53 -40.42
C THR A 63 -9.38 17.46 -40.66
N GLY A 64 -9.81 16.58 -41.57
CA GLY A 64 -11.23 16.32 -41.82
C GLY A 64 -11.98 15.79 -40.60
N TYR A 65 -11.34 14.92 -39.81
CA TYR A 65 -11.90 14.42 -38.55
C TYR A 65 -12.09 15.54 -37.52
N VAL A 66 -11.07 16.38 -37.29
CA VAL A 66 -11.13 17.47 -36.30
C VAL A 66 -12.20 18.48 -36.67
N ASP A 67 -12.27 18.89 -37.94
CA ASP A 67 -13.29 19.82 -38.43
C ASP A 67 -14.70 19.23 -38.25
N ARG A 68 -14.86 17.94 -38.55
CA ARG A 68 -16.13 17.25 -38.41
C ARG A 68 -16.54 17.06 -36.95
N ALA A 69 -15.60 16.71 -36.09
CA ALA A 69 -15.83 16.61 -34.66
C ALA A 69 -16.27 17.96 -34.08
N GLU A 70 -15.61 19.06 -34.46
CA GLU A 70 -16.01 20.40 -34.03
C GLU A 70 -17.44 20.74 -34.47
N GLN A 71 -17.80 20.43 -35.72
CA GLN A 71 -19.17 20.64 -36.21
C GLN A 71 -20.19 19.85 -35.39
N LEU A 72 -19.98 18.54 -35.19
CA LEU A 72 -20.91 17.68 -34.47
C LEU A 72 -21.02 18.04 -32.98
N LEU A 73 -19.92 18.48 -32.37
CA LEU A 73 -19.93 19.00 -31.00
C LEU A 73 -20.70 20.32 -30.92
N SER A 74 -20.55 21.20 -31.89
CA SER A 74 -21.29 22.47 -31.97
C SER A 74 -22.80 22.25 -32.09
N GLU A 75 -23.25 21.22 -32.82
CA GLU A 75 -24.66 20.79 -32.88
C GLU A 75 -25.20 20.39 -31.48
N LYS A 76 -24.33 20.00 -30.56
CA LYS A 76 -24.66 19.70 -29.15
C LYS A 76 -24.40 20.87 -28.21
N LYS A 77 -24.13 22.06 -28.74
CA LYS A 77 -23.71 23.27 -27.99
C LYS A 77 -22.41 23.08 -27.21
N LEU A 78 -21.57 22.14 -27.65
CA LEU A 78 -20.22 21.94 -27.12
C LEU A 78 -19.21 22.64 -28.02
N ARG A 79 -18.12 23.10 -27.43
CA ARG A 79 -17.03 23.75 -28.16
C ARG A 79 -15.78 22.88 -28.08
N LEU A 80 -15.30 22.40 -29.22
CA LEU A 80 -13.99 21.75 -29.29
C LEU A 80 -12.89 22.78 -28.98
N ARG A 81 -11.98 22.42 -28.08
CA ARG A 81 -10.84 23.25 -27.70
C ARG A 81 -9.61 22.77 -28.43
N ARG A 82 -9.46 23.15 -29.71
CA ARG A 82 -8.30 22.77 -30.53
C ARG A 82 -6.98 23.13 -29.85
N ASP A 83 -6.94 24.29 -29.19
CA ASP A 83 -5.80 24.79 -28.39
C ASP A 83 -5.43 23.93 -27.17
N LYS A 84 -6.28 22.97 -26.80
CA LYS A 84 -6.05 21.98 -25.75
C LYS A 84 -6.00 20.54 -26.28
N SER A 85 -6.29 20.35 -27.56
CA SER A 85 -6.17 19.07 -28.24
C SER A 85 -4.71 18.87 -28.63
N ALA A 86 -4.25 17.63 -28.60
CA ALA A 86 -2.90 17.26 -29.01
C ALA A 86 -2.92 16.15 -30.05
N ALA A 87 -1.94 16.16 -30.95
CA ALA A 87 -1.72 15.13 -31.96
C ALA A 87 -0.27 14.64 -31.91
N TRP A 88 -0.07 13.33 -32.09
CA TRP A 88 1.24 12.70 -32.13
C TRP A 88 1.17 11.45 -33.01
N SER A 89 2.24 11.21 -33.77
CA SER A 89 2.47 9.99 -34.54
C SER A 89 3.86 9.46 -34.24
N CYS A 90 4.02 8.13 -34.22
CA CYS A 90 5.35 7.53 -34.14
C CYS A 90 6.21 7.81 -35.38
N CYS A 91 5.60 8.29 -36.46
CA CYS A 91 6.29 8.66 -37.69
C CYS A 91 6.86 10.09 -37.65
N TRP A 92 6.43 10.94 -36.71
CA TRP A 92 6.90 12.33 -36.61
C TRP A 92 8.15 12.41 -35.73
N GLN A 93 9.34 12.28 -36.32
CA GLN A 93 10.61 12.32 -35.59
C GLN A 93 11.18 13.75 -35.50
N GLN A 94 10.76 14.63 -36.40
CA GLN A 94 11.13 16.05 -36.47
C GLN A 94 9.94 16.87 -37.01
N ASP A 95 9.95 18.18 -36.79
CA ASP A 95 8.81 19.04 -37.14
C ASP A 95 8.45 19.00 -38.64
N SER A 96 9.44 18.73 -39.51
CA SER A 96 9.22 18.58 -40.96
C SER A 96 8.46 17.31 -41.35
N ASP A 97 8.36 16.33 -40.46
CA ASP A 97 7.60 15.10 -40.70
C ASP A 97 6.10 15.31 -40.43
N ILE A 98 5.73 16.40 -39.74
CA ILE A 98 4.34 16.74 -39.43
C ILE A 98 3.68 17.28 -40.71
N PRO A 99 2.57 16.69 -41.17
CA PRO A 99 1.83 17.21 -42.31
C PRO A 99 1.40 18.67 -42.10
N ALA A 100 1.62 19.51 -43.12
CA ALA A 100 1.42 20.96 -43.02
C ALA A 100 -0.04 21.35 -42.71
N ASP A 101 -1.00 20.57 -43.18
CA ASP A 101 -2.42 20.75 -42.90
C ASP A 101 -2.77 20.42 -41.44
N ILE A 102 -2.17 19.38 -40.86
CA ILE A 102 -2.31 19.06 -39.43
C ILE A 102 -1.65 20.15 -38.58
N ALA A 103 -0.45 20.60 -38.93
CA ALA A 103 0.23 21.69 -38.23
C ALA A 103 -0.59 23.00 -38.26
N ALA A 104 -1.35 23.24 -39.33
CA ALA A 104 -2.24 24.40 -39.47
C ALA A 104 -3.64 24.20 -38.84
N SER A 105 -3.97 22.99 -38.34
CA SER A 105 -5.30 22.66 -37.82
C SER A 105 -5.66 23.33 -36.50
N GLY A 106 -4.67 23.93 -35.81
CA GLY A 106 -4.82 24.55 -34.50
C GLY A 106 -4.70 23.57 -33.32
N VAL A 107 -4.40 22.30 -33.59
CA VAL A 107 -4.10 21.25 -32.60
C VAL A 107 -2.60 21.29 -32.26
N GLU A 108 -2.25 21.07 -30.98
CA GLU A 108 -0.85 21.00 -30.55
C GLU A 108 -0.19 19.71 -31.05
N CYS A 109 0.73 19.83 -32.02
CA CYS A 109 1.44 18.68 -32.58
C CYS A 109 2.73 18.42 -31.81
N SER A 110 3.02 17.15 -31.51
CA SER A 110 4.26 16.74 -30.85
C SER A 110 5.00 15.70 -31.70
N THR A 111 6.32 15.75 -31.68
CA THR A 111 7.22 14.71 -32.23
C THR A 111 7.64 13.70 -31.16
N GLU A 112 7.50 14.06 -29.88
CA GLU A 112 8.02 13.24 -28.77
C GLU A 112 6.99 12.27 -28.19
N GLY A 113 5.73 12.70 -28.08
CA GLY A 113 4.67 11.90 -27.49
C GLY A 113 3.38 12.65 -27.20
N ILE A 114 2.40 11.93 -26.66
CA ILE A 114 1.08 12.44 -26.26
C ILE A 114 0.70 11.89 -24.88
N THR A 115 -0.12 12.64 -24.13
CA THR A 115 -0.68 12.17 -22.86
C THR A 115 -2.14 11.83 -23.03
N VAL A 116 -2.51 10.56 -22.79
CA VAL A 116 -3.89 10.06 -22.89
C VAL A 116 -4.34 9.62 -21.50
N LEU A 117 -5.43 10.21 -21.00
CA LEU A 117 -5.96 9.97 -19.65
C LEU A 117 -4.87 10.07 -18.55
N GLY A 118 -3.94 11.03 -18.70
CA GLY A 118 -2.82 11.23 -17.79
C GLY A 118 -1.68 10.21 -17.92
N CYS A 119 -1.73 9.27 -18.87
CA CYS A 119 -0.64 8.35 -19.19
C CYS A 119 0.18 8.85 -20.38
N PRO A 120 1.51 9.00 -20.25
CA PRO A 120 2.35 9.39 -21.36
C PRO A 120 2.57 8.22 -22.34
N LEU A 121 2.41 8.49 -23.63
CA LEU A 121 2.70 7.59 -24.74
C LEU A 121 3.69 8.28 -25.67
N GLY A 122 4.70 7.55 -26.15
CA GLY A 122 5.70 8.12 -27.07
C GLY A 122 7.11 7.61 -26.82
N GLY A 123 8.09 8.46 -27.13
CA GLY A 123 9.50 8.19 -26.93
C GLY A 123 9.87 7.97 -25.46
N ASN A 124 10.95 7.24 -25.23
CA ASN A 124 11.43 6.97 -23.86
C ASN A 124 11.76 8.26 -23.10
N SER A 125 12.30 9.27 -23.77
CA SER A 125 12.59 10.60 -23.19
C SER A 125 11.31 11.31 -22.74
N PHE A 126 10.27 11.32 -23.57
CA PHE A 126 8.96 11.91 -23.27
C PHE A 126 8.31 11.24 -22.04
N ILE A 127 8.30 9.90 -22.01
CA ILE A 127 7.76 9.13 -20.89
C ILE A 127 8.55 9.42 -19.61
N GLN A 128 9.88 9.46 -19.69
CA GLN A 128 10.74 9.77 -18.55
C GLN A 128 10.46 11.18 -18.01
N HIS A 129 10.44 12.19 -18.89
CA HIS A 129 10.16 13.58 -18.51
C HIS A 129 8.77 13.73 -17.87
N SER A 130 7.76 13.05 -18.42
CA SER A 130 6.42 13.03 -17.87
C SER A 130 6.39 12.42 -16.47
N LEU A 131 7.06 11.28 -16.26
CA LEU A 131 7.19 10.64 -14.95
C LEU A 131 7.98 11.49 -13.95
N ASP A 132 8.96 12.26 -14.42
CA ASP A 132 9.71 13.22 -13.60
C ASP A 132 8.80 14.35 -13.11
N LYS A 133 7.99 14.92 -14.00
CA LYS A 133 6.99 15.94 -13.66
C LYS A 133 5.95 15.39 -12.68
N ILE A 134 5.45 14.18 -12.95
CA ILE A 134 4.53 13.46 -12.07
C ILE A 134 5.16 13.32 -10.69
N THR A 135 6.29 12.62 -10.55
CA THR A 135 6.93 12.38 -9.25
C THR A 135 7.36 13.66 -8.53
N THR A 136 7.73 14.71 -9.26
CA THR A 136 8.00 16.05 -8.68
C THR A 136 6.75 16.65 -8.06
N SER A 137 5.59 16.52 -8.69
CA SER A 137 4.30 16.99 -8.13
C SER A 137 3.87 16.27 -6.84
N HIS A 138 4.50 15.13 -6.52
CA HIS A 138 4.26 14.40 -5.27
C HIS A 138 5.06 14.96 -4.09
N GLN A 139 6.15 15.70 -4.36
CA GLN A 139 7.05 16.21 -3.32
C GLN A 139 6.38 17.15 -2.32
N PRO A 140 5.50 18.10 -2.73
CA PRO A 140 4.81 18.97 -1.76
C PRO A 140 4.04 18.21 -0.69
N LEU A 141 3.41 17.08 -1.04
CA LEU A 141 2.75 16.23 -0.06
C LEU A 141 3.75 15.58 0.89
N LEU A 142 4.84 15.00 0.37
CA LEU A 142 5.85 14.35 1.21
C LEU A 142 6.46 15.35 2.19
N GLU A 143 6.76 16.57 1.72
CA GLU A 143 7.24 17.65 2.58
C GLU A 143 6.20 18.05 3.64
N ALA A 144 4.92 18.16 3.27
CA ALA A 144 3.85 18.43 4.23
C ALA A 144 3.75 17.32 5.30
N ILE A 145 3.77 16.05 4.88
CA ILE A 145 3.74 14.91 5.80
C ILE A 145 4.91 14.97 6.79
N VAL A 146 6.13 15.21 6.31
CA VAL A 146 7.33 15.34 7.15
C VAL A 146 7.23 16.53 8.10
N THR A 147 6.76 17.67 7.60
CA THR A 147 6.65 18.93 8.35
C THR A 147 5.65 18.80 9.51
N PHE A 148 4.49 18.20 9.25
CA PHE A 148 3.44 18.04 10.24
C PHE A 148 3.59 16.80 11.12
N ALA A 149 4.56 15.92 10.85
CA ALA A 149 4.76 14.68 11.62
C ALA A 149 5.00 14.92 13.12
N GLN A 150 5.57 16.06 13.52
CA GLN A 150 5.73 16.37 14.95
C GLN A 150 4.43 16.83 15.63
N LYS A 151 3.37 17.14 14.89
CA LYS A 151 2.03 17.43 15.45
C LYS A 151 1.17 16.18 15.62
N GLY A 152 1.44 15.10 14.88
CA GLY A 152 0.64 13.87 14.96
C GLY A 152 1.23 12.71 14.16
N LEU A 153 2.33 12.12 14.64
CA LEU A 153 3.14 11.16 13.90
C LEU A 153 2.34 9.93 13.43
N GLN A 154 1.40 9.45 14.25
CA GLN A 154 0.51 8.33 13.90
C GLN A 154 -0.35 8.66 12.68
N GLY A 155 -1.04 9.81 12.69
CA GLY A 155 -1.89 10.26 11.58
C GLY A 155 -1.09 10.51 10.30
N LEU A 156 0.07 11.15 10.41
CA LEU A 156 0.95 11.38 9.26
C LEU A 156 1.50 10.06 8.70
N GLY A 157 1.74 9.05 9.54
CA GLY A 157 2.10 7.70 9.09
C GLY A 157 1.01 7.02 8.26
N LEU A 158 -0.27 7.28 8.57
CA LEU A 158 -1.39 6.81 7.76
C LEU A 158 -1.45 7.54 6.41
N LEU A 159 -1.25 8.86 6.38
CA LEU A 159 -1.18 9.61 5.12
C LEU A 159 -0.01 9.18 4.24
N LEU A 160 1.15 8.87 4.84
CA LEU A 160 2.28 8.31 4.10
C LEU A 160 1.89 6.99 3.41
N ARG A 161 1.19 6.11 4.13
CA ARG A 161 0.80 4.78 3.62
C ARG A 161 -0.36 4.81 2.64
N TYR A 162 -1.45 5.49 2.96
CA TYR A 162 -2.69 5.43 2.17
C TYR A 162 -2.76 6.49 1.08
N CYS A 163 -1.96 7.54 1.18
CA CYS A 163 -1.99 8.64 0.22
C CYS A 163 -0.68 8.72 -0.56
N ALA A 164 0.48 8.85 0.08
CA ALA A 164 1.74 9.06 -0.64
C ALA A 164 2.29 7.79 -1.32
N SER A 165 2.37 6.67 -0.61
CA SER A 165 2.91 5.40 -1.14
C SER A 165 2.19 4.88 -2.41
N PRO A 166 0.84 4.83 -2.50
CA PRO A 166 0.16 4.23 -3.65
C PRO A 166 0.05 5.16 -4.86
N ARG A 167 0.47 6.41 -4.76
CA ARG A 167 0.18 7.44 -5.77
C ARG A 167 0.74 7.11 -7.16
N LEU A 168 1.87 6.41 -7.26
CA LEU A 168 2.45 6.02 -8.55
C LEU A 168 1.73 4.83 -9.21
N ASN A 169 0.86 4.10 -8.48
CA ASN A 169 0.28 2.82 -8.93
C ASN A 169 -0.49 2.92 -10.25
N TYR A 170 -1.10 4.05 -10.55
CA TYR A 170 -1.80 4.27 -11.82
C TYR A 170 -0.85 4.06 -13.01
N TRP A 171 0.28 4.75 -13.03
CA TRP A 171 1.27 4.65 -14.11
C TRP A 171 1.98 3.30 -14.13
N LEU A 172 2.18 2.64 -12.99
CA LEU A 172 2.72 1.28 -12.95
C LEU A 172 1.83 0.25 -13.66
N ARG A 173 0.52 0.49 -13.76
CA ARG A 173 -0.42 -0.39 -14.48
C ARG A 173 -0.42 -0.14 -15.99
N LEU A 174 -0.09 1.07 -16.41
CA LEU A 174 -0.24 1.49 -17.81
C LEU A 174 1.09 1.43 -18.59
N LEU A 175 2.21 1.70 -17.92
CA LEU A 175 3.51 1.74 -18.55
C LEU A 175 4.24 0.40 -18.41
N PRO A 176 4.82 -0.13 -19.50
CA PRO A 176 5.72 -1.27 -19.41
C PRO A 176 6.86 -1.01 -18.42
N PRO A 177 7.29 -2.00 -17.62
CA PRO A 177 8.35 -1.86 -16.62
C PRO A 177 9.75 -1.84 -17.29
N LYS A 178 10.06 -0.77 -18.03
CA LYS A 178 11.30 -0.57 -18.76
C LYS A 178 12.42 -0.10 -17.83
N PRO A 179 13.60 -0.75 -17.83
CA PRO A 179 14.80 -0.24 -17.16
C PRO A 179 15.16 1.17 -17.64
N GLY A 180 15.64 2.02 -16.73
CA GLY A 180 16.04 3.40 -17.04
C GLY A 180 14.90 4.40 -17.26
N VAL A 181 13.65 3.93 -17.46
CA VAL A 181 12.48 4.81 -17.69
C VAL A 181 11.47 4.67 -16.55
N SER A 182 10.50 3.76 -16.66
CA SER A 182 9.42 3.60 -15.69
C SER A 182 9.88 2.92 -14.40
N LEU A 183 10.82 1.96 -14.48
CA LEU A 183 11.41 1.35 -13.28
C LEU A 183 12.27 2.35 -12.51
N ALA A 184 13.03 3.20 -13.20
CA ALA A 184 13.84 4.25 -12.55
C ALA A 184 12.95 5.30 -11.84
N ALA A 185 11.77 5.61 -12.39
CA ALA A 185 10.78 6.44 -11.70
C ALA A 185 10.21 5.75 -10.45
N ALA A 186 9.93 4.45 -10.54
CA ALA A 186 9.47 3.65 -9.40
C ALA A 186 10.50 3.58 -8.27
N GLU A 187 11.79 3.43 -8.61
CA GLU A 187 12.91 3.43 -7.65
C GLU A 187 13.08 4.79 -6.97
N ARG A 188 12.97 5.90 -7.71
CA ARG A 188 13.00 7.25 -7.14
C ARG A 188 11.81 7.52 -6.22
N HIS A 189 10.62 7.04 -6.58
CA HIS A 189 9.44 7.10 -5.71
C HIS A 189 9.66 6.32 -4.41
N ASP A 190 10.19 5.10 -4.51
CA ASP A 190 10.53 4.26 -3.34
C ASP A 190 11.54 4.98 -2.42
N ALA A 191 12.60 5.55 -3.00
CA ALA A 191 13.60 6.31 -2.26
C ALA A 191 12.99 7.54 -1.55
N ALA A 192 12.10 8.27 -2.22
CA ALA A 192 11.41 9.43 -1.64
C ALA A 192 10.50 9.04 -0.47
N ILE A 193 9.77 7.92 -0.58
CA ILE A 193 8.91 7.40 0.49
C ILE A 193 9.75 6.97 1.71
N ILE A 194 10.85 6.25 1.49
CA ILE A 194 11.76 5.84 2.58
C ILE A 194 12.43 7.05 3.23
N MET A 195 12.86 8.03 2.44
CA MET A 195 13.41 9.29 2.96
C MET A 195 12.39 10.05 3.82
N ALA A 196 11.14 10.16 3.35
CA ALA A 196 10.07 10.79 4.11
C ALA A 196 9.83 10.04 5.42
N PHE A 197 9.73 8.71 5.40
CA PHE A 197 9.61 7.88 6.59
C PHE A 197 10.75 8.16 7.58
N ARG A 198 12.01 8.12 7.12
CA ARG A 198 13.17 8.39 7.96
C ARG A 198 13.10 9.79 8.61
N ARG A 199 12.75 10.82 7.84
CA ARG A 199 12.63 12.21 8.31
C ARG A 199 11.50 12.42 9.31
N MET A 200 10.36 11.73 9.13
CA MET A 200 9.24 11.79 10.08
C MET A 200 9.62 11.24 11.46
N PHE A 201 10.29 10.08 11.48
CA PHE A 201 10.57 9.38 12.72
C PHE A 201 11.83 9.86 13.43
N ARG A 202 12.81 10.46 12.74
CA ARG A 202 14.04 11.02 13.34
C ARG A 202 14.77 10.02 14.24
N PHE A 203 14.92 8.78 13.78
CA PHE A 203 15.66 7.77 14.53
C PHE A 203 17.15 8.15 14.65
N PRO A 204 17.79 7.88 15.80
CA PRO A 204 19.23 8.08 15.95
C PRO A 204 20.02 6.99 15.21
N GLY A 205 21.15 7.37 14.61
CA GLY A 205 22.09 6.43 13.98
C GLY A 205 21.71 5.98 12.57
N ASP A 206 22.28 4.84 12.18
CA ASP A 206 22.17 4.32 10.81
C ASP A 206 20.77 3.77 10.51
N PHE A 207 20.39 3.89 9.24
CA PHE A 207 19.16 3.32 8.68
C PHE A 207 19.58 2.31 7.61
N PRO A 208 19.95 1.07 8.00
CA PRO A 208 20.48 0.09 7.06
C PRO A 208 19.41 -0.40 6.10
N ASP A 209 19.83 -0.99 4.97
CA ASP A 209 18.93 -1.47 3.92
C ASP A 209 17.92 -2.52 4.42
N SER A 210 18.28 -3.31 5.44
CA SER A 210 17.36 -4.26 6.07
C SER A 210 16.15 -3.59 6.73
N VAL A 211 16.31 -2.36 7.25
CA VAL A 211 15.22 -1.55 7.79
C VAL A 211 14.35 -1.02 6.67
N SER A 212 14.95 -0.47 5.60
CA SER A 212 14.21 -0.03 4.39
C SER A 212 13.38 -1.16 3.82
N ALA A 213 13.99 -2.35 3.66
CA ALA A 213 13.32 -3.55 3.17
C ALA A 213 12.12 -3.93 4.04
N GLN A 214 12.27 -3.93 5.38
CA GLN A 214 11.15 -4.23 6.26
C GLN A 214 10.03 -3.19 6.19
N VAL A 215 10.38 -1.89 6.13
CA VAL A 215 9.38 -0.82 6.01
C VAL A 215 8.49 -1.02 4.78
N GLN A 216 9.08 -1.47 3.67
CA GLN A 216 8.35 -1.73 2.42
C GLN A 216 7.53 -3.01 2.41
N LEU A 217 7.75 -3.93 3.35
CA LEU A 217 6.94 -5.14 3.46
C LEU A 217 5.49 -4.81 3.86
N PRO A 218 4.51 -5.63 3.43
CA PRO A 218 3.16 -5.56 3.95
C PRO A 218 3.10 -5.73 5.47
N ILE A 219 2.08 -5.13 6.08
CA ILE A 219 1.82 -5.23 7.53
C ILE A 219 1.73 -6.69 7.99
N ARG A 220 1.04 -7.54 7.22
CA ARG A 220 0.90 -8.99 7.51
C ARG A 220 2.23 -9.76 7.51
N LEU A 221 3.27 -9.21 6.88
CA LEU A 221 4.62 -9.80 6.85
C LEU A 221 5.58 -9.09 7.82
N GLY A 222 5.07 -8.25 8.72
CA GLY A 222 5.85 -7.56 9.73
C GLY A 222 6.45 -6.23 9.28
N GLY A 223 5.99 -5.68 8.15
CA GLY A 223 6.38 -4.38 7.64
C GLY A 223 5.40 -3.25 7.94
N PHE A 224 5.57 -2.14 7.20
CA PHE A 224 4.79 -0.91 7.40
C PHE A 224 3.84 -0.60 6.25
N GLY A 225 3.74 -1.49 5.26
CA GLY A 225 2.84 -1.35 4.12
C GLY A 225 3.19 -0.19 3.19
N LEU A 226 4.43 0.33 3.26
CA LEU A 226 4.93 1.32 2.30
C LEU A 226 5.45 0.59 1.06
N VAL A 227 4.52 -0.06 0.36
CA VAL A 227 4.82 -1.01 -0.72
C VAL A 227 5.77 -0.39 -1.74
N SER A 228 6.83 -1.13 -2.05
CA SER A 228 7.81 -0.76 -3.07
C SER A 228 7.16 -0.79 -4.46
N ALA A 229 7.08 0.38 -5.10
CA ALA A 229 6.62 0.57 -6.47
C ALA A 229 7.48 -0.23 -7.45
N SER A 230 8.81 -0.23 -7.27
CA SER A 230 9.72 -1.00 -8.15
C SER A 230 9.50 -2.50 -8.03
N THR A 231 9.21 -3.01 -6.83
CA THR A 231 8.86 -4.42 -6.60
C THR A 231 7.56 -4.80 -7.29
N ILE A 232 6.52 -3.97 -7.23
CA ILE A 232 5.21 -4.31 -7.78
C ILE A 232 4.99 -3.89 -9.24
N ALA A 233 5.88 -3.10 -9.85
CA ALA A 233 5.70 -2.53 -11.19
C ALA A 233 5.31 -3.58 -12.24
N ARG A 234 6.04 -4.70 -12.28
CA ARG A 234 5.77 -5.80 -13.22
C ARG A 234 4.40 -6.44 -12.97
N ALA A 235 4.06 -6.67 -11.70
CA ALA A 235 2.76 -7.26 -11.33
C ALA A 235 1.59 -6.32 -11.61
N ALA A 236 1.79 -5.00 -11.45
CA ALA A 236 0.79 -3.98 -11.76
C ALA A 236 0.52 -3.94 -13.28
N PHE A 237 1.57 -3.89 -14.09
CA PHE A 237 1.46 -3.90 -15.55
C PHE A 237 0.79 -5.17 -16.07
N LEU A 238 1.26 -6.35 -15.65
CA LEU A 238 0.66 -7.64 -16.05
C LEU A 238 -0.77 -7.81 -15.56
N GLY A 239 -1.08 -7.29 -14.37
CA GLY A 239 -2.44 -7.32 -13.85
C GLY A 239 -3.40 -6.47 -14.68
N SER A 240 -2.93 -5.32 -15.17
CA SER A 240 -3.69 -4.47 -16.10
C SER A 240 -3.96 -5.21 -17.41
N ILE A 241 -2.93 -5.75 -18.05
CA ILE A 241 -3.06 -6.55 -19.28
C ILE A 241 -4.01 -7.73 -19.06
N GLY A 242 -3.85 -8.44 -17.94
CA GLY A 242 -4.65 -9.61 -17.64
C GLY A 242 -6.13 -9.33 -17.52
N VAL A 243 -6.55 -8.11 -17.15
CA VAL A 243 -7.98 -7.77 -17.09
C VAL A 243 -8.49 -7.10 -18.37
N THR A 244 -7.62 -6.53 -19.21
CA THR A 244 -8.05 -5.75 -20.38
C THR A 244 -7.87 -6.47 -21.72
N ALA A 245 -6.89 -7.37 -21.86
CA ALA A 245 -6.50 -7.89 -23.18
C ALA A 245 -7.61 -8.68 -23.90
N SER A 246 -8.30 -9.55 -23.16
CA SER A 246 -9.45 -10.30 -23.68
C SER A 246 -10.63 -9.37 -24.04
N ASP A 247 -10.87 -8.35 -23.22
CA ASP A 247 -11.92 -7.36 -23.46
C ASP A 247 -11.65 -6.51 -24.71
N VAL A 248 -10.40 -6.09 -24.94
CA VAL A 248 -9.98 -5.37 -26.15
C VAL A 248 -10.24 -6.24 -27.39
N SER A 249 -9.86 -7.52 -27.34
CA SER A 249 -10.10 -8.48 -28.43
C SER A 249 -11.60 -8.65 -28.72
N SER A 250 -12.42 -8.73 -27.67
CA SER A 250 -13.86 -8.91 -27.80
C SER A 250 -14.58 -7.67 -28.31
N ARG A 251 -14.24 -6.49 -27.77
CA ARG A 251 -14.94 -5.23 -28.05
C ARG A 251 -14.66 -4.72 -29.46
N PHE A 252 -13.42 -4.85 -29.92
CA PHE A 252 -13.00 -4.35 -31.23
C PHE A 252 -12.88 -5.46 -32.28
N ARG A 253 -13.60 -6.57 -32.10
CA ARG A 253 -13.56 -7.69 -33.04
C ARG A 253 -14.00 -7.24 -34.43
N GLY A 254 -13.12 -7.44 -35.42
CA GLY A 254 -13.40 -7.10 -36.82
C GLY A 254 -13.24 -5.62 -37.17
N ALA A 255 -12.82 -4.78 -36.22
CA ALA A 255 -12.51 -3.38 -36.51
C ALA A 255 -11.33 -3.28 -37.49
N PRO A 256 -11.35 -2.36 -38.48
CA PRO A 256 -10.30 -2.27 -39.51
C PRO A 256 -8.90 -2.00 -38.96
N TRP A 257 -8.79 -1.28 -37.85
CA TRP A 257 -7.52 -0.98 -37.16
C TRP A 257 -6.99 -2.12 -36.29
N MET A 258 -7.76 -3.20 -36.10
CA MET A 258 -7.32 -4.36 -35.34
C MET A 258 -6.56 -5.34 -36.24
N PRO A 259 -5.53 -6.03 -35.72
CA PRO A 259 -4.72 -6.92 -36.54
C PRO A 259 -5.54 -8.11 -37.08
N GLN A 260 -5.32 -8.43 -38.35
CA GLN A 260 -5.94 -9.57 -39.01
C GLN A 260 -5.40 -10.89 -38.42
N GLY A 261 -6.29 -11.88 -38.19
CA GLY A 261 -5.92 -13.17 -37.58
C GLY A 261 -6.45 -13.37 -36.15
N GLY A 262 -7.32 -12.50 -35.67
CA GLY A 262 -8.05 -12.68 -34.41
C GLY A 262 -7.14 -12.58 -33.17
N PRO A 263 -7.48 -13.26 -32.06
CA PRO A 263 -6.74 -13.17 -30.80
C PRO A 263 -5.24 -13.47 -30.90
N ALA A 264 -4.83 -14.38 -31.79
CA ALA A 264 -3.42 -14.71 -31.98
C ALA A 264 -2.62 -13.53 -32.54
N ALA A 265 -3.22 -12.72 -33.41
CA ALA A 265 -2.57 -11.57 -34.01
C ALA A 265 -2.29 -10.46 -32.99
N LEU A 266 -3.09 -10.37 -31.93
CA LEU A 266 -2.87 -9.42 -30.82
C LEU A 266 -1.54 -9.68 -30.12
N LEU A 267 -1.09 -10.92 -30.03
CA LEU A 267 0.15 -11.27 -29.35
C LEU A 267 1.33 -10.50 -29.91
N TYR A 268 1.32 -10.15 -31.20
CA TYR A 268 2.40 -9.41 -31.86
C TYR A 268 2.35 -7.89 -31.63
N LEU A 269 1.28 -7.35 -31.01
CA LEU A 269 1.19 -5.93 -30.75
C LEU A 269 2.23 -5.48 -29.71
N PRO A 270 2.87 -4.31 -29.89
CA PRO A 270 3.96 -3.86 -29.02
C PRO A 270 3.64 -3.84 -27.53
N TRP A 271 2.40 -3.47 -27.16
CA TRP A 271 1.98 -3.40 -25.76
C TRP A 271 1.83 -4.79 -25.10
N LEU A 272 1.45 -5.83 -25.86
CA LEU A 272 1.43 -7.22 -25.39
C LEU A 272 2.83 -7.83 -25.38
N GLN A 273 3.64 -7.56 -26.40
CA GLN A 273 5.04 -7.99 -26.42
C GLN A 273 5.84 -7.42 -25.25
N ALA A 274 5.50 -6.22 -24.79
CA ALA A 274 6.09 -5.62 -23.60
C ALA A 274 5.80 -6.40 -22.29
N ALA A 275 4.83 -7.32 -22.29
CA ALA A 275 4.55 -8.21 -21.15
C ALA A 275 5.50 -9.41 -21.07
N VAL A 276 6.10 -9.85 -22.17
CA VAL A 276 7.05 -10.98 -22.23
C VAL A 276 8.18 -10.80 -21.21
N PRO A 277 8.96 -9.70 -21.21
CA PRO A 277 10.06 -9.53 -20.24
C PRO A 277 9.55 -9.39 -18.80
N ALA A 278 8.33 -8.87 -18.59
CA ALA A 278 7.75 -8.77 -17.27
C ALA A 278 7.36 -10.15 -16.71
N LEU A 279 6.79 -11.03 -17.55
CA LEU A 279 6.48 -12.42 -17.20
C LEU A 279 7.74 -13.21 -16.87
N ALA A 280 8.77 -13.11 -17.72
CA ALA A 280 10.05 -13.79 -17.50
C ALA A 280 10.69 -13.39 -16.16
N ALA A 281 10.79 -12.08 -15.90
CA ALA A 281 11.40 -11.57 -14.68
C ALA A 281 10.60 -11.94 -13.40
N ILE A 282 9.26 -12.01 -13.47
CA ILE A 282 8.48 -12.49 -12.33
C ILE A 282 8.67 -14.00 -12.15
N SER A 283 8.70 -14.77 -13.24
CA SER A 283 8.88 -16.22 -13.21
C SER A 283 10.13 -16.59 -12.40
N GLU A 284 11.26 -15.92 -12.65
CA GLU A 284 12.51 -16.13 -11.91
C GLU A 284 12.35 -15.95 -10.38
N MET A 285 11.42 -15.11 -9.93
CA MET A 285 11.19 -14.83 -8.51
C MET A 285 10.14 -15.76 -7.87
N VAL A 286 9.19 -16.29 -8.65
CA VAL A 286 7.99 -16.98 -8.10
C VAL A 286 7.74 -18.39 -8.65
N ALA A 287 8.54 -18.87 -9.62
CA ALA A 287 8.28 -20.09 -10.38
C ALA A 287 8.12 -21.40 -9.57
N PRO A 288 8.68 -21.61 -8.36
CA PRO A 288 8.35 -22.83 -7.62
C PRO A 288 7.00 -22.75 -6.89
N SER A 289 6.46 -21.56 -6.63
CA SER A 289 5.28 -21.36 -5.78
C SER A 289 4.04 -20.87 -6.52
N PHE A 290 4.16 -20.46 -7.78
CA PHE A 290 3.07 -19.88 -8.55
C PHE A 290 3.21 -20.16 -10.06
N SER A 291 2.16 -20.75 -10.65
CA SER A 291 2.05 -20.90 -12.10
C SER A 291 1.56 -19.60 -12.71
N LEU A 292 2.37 -19.01 -13.60
CA LEU A 292 2.05 -17.80 -14.33
C LEU A 292 1.16 -18.12 -15.54
N PRO A 293 0.18 -17.27 -15.87
CA PRO A 293 -0.54 -17.38 -17.14
C PRO A 293 0.43 -17.11 -18.30
N SER A 294 0.23 -17.80 -19.42
CA SER A 294 0.91 -17.47 -20.68
C SER A 294 0.35 -16.16 -21.28
N LEU A 295 0.98 -15.65 -22.34
CA LEU A 295 0.40 -14.49 -23.06
C LEU A 295 -0.94 -14.86 -23.71
N GLU A 296 -1.05 -16.08 -24.22
CA GLU A 296 -2.27 -16.63 -24.78
C GLU A 296 -3.39 -16.71 -23.73
N ASP A 297 -3.05 -17.06 -22.48
CA ASP A 297 -4.00 -17.03 -21.36
C ASP A 297 -4.52 -15.62 -21.05
N LEU A 298 -3.68 -14.58 -21.21
CA LEU A 298 -4.06 -13.18 -20.96
C LEU A 298 -5.04 -12.67 -22.02
N VAL A 299 -4.86 -13.07 -23.28
CA VAL A 299 -5.73 -12.65 -24.38
C VAL A 299 -7.01 -13.49 -24.45
N SER A 300 -6.94 -14.77 -24.10
CA SER A 300 -8.09 -15.67 -24.20
C SER A 300 -9.17 -15.42 -23.15
N ARG A 301 -8.81 -14.99 -21.93
CA ARG A 301 -9.78 -14.71 -20.86
C ARG A 301 -9.26 -13.71 -19.82
N PRO A 302 -10.15 -12.96 -19.14
CA PRO A 302 -9.76 -12.09 -18.04
C PRO A 302 -9.11 -12.85 -16.87
N GLN A 303 -7.94 -12.40 -16.46
CA GLN A 303 -7.17 -12.90 -15.31
C GLN A 303 -7.46 -12.08 -14.05
N VAL A 304 -8.66 -12.26 -13.50
CA VAL A 304 -9.11 -11.53 -12.30
C VAL A 304 -8.14 -11.75 -11.13
N ARG A 305 -7.86 -10.67 -10.39
CA ARG A 305 -6.92 -10.64 -9.24
C ARG A 305 -5.49 -11.08 -9.57
N LEU A 306 -5.05 -11.07 -10.84
CA LEU A 306 -3.68 -11.40 -11.20
C LEU A 306 -2.67 -10.49 -10.48
N GLN A 307 -2.86 -9.17 -10.53
CA GLN A 307 -2.00 -8.21 -9.80
C GLN A 307 -1.87 -8.60 -8.32
N GLN A 308 -3.00 -8.84 -7.64
CA GLN A 308 -3.01 -9.16 -6.22
C GLN A 308 -2.23 -10.45 -5.92
N ARG A 309 -2.46 -11.52 -6.68
CA ARG A 309 -1.78 -12.82 -6.50
C ARG A 309 -0.27 -12.69 -6.74
N LEU A 310 0.13 -11.99 -7.79
CA LEU A 310 1.55 -11.75 -8.11
C LEU A 310 2.23 -10.90 -7.03
N THR A 311 1.61 -9.79 -6.65
CA THR A 311 2.10 -8.92 -5.57
C THR A 311 2.24 -9.69 -4.26
N ASP A 312 1.32 -10.58 -3.92
CA ASP A 312 1.42 -11.42 -2.72
C ASP A 312 2.61 -12.38 -2.75
N GLN A 313 2.93 -12.97 -3.91
CA GLN A 313 4.11 -13.82 -4.07
C GLN A 313 5.41 -13.01 -4.01
N LEU A 314 5.46 -11.86 -4.69
CA LEU A 314 6.61 -10.96 -4.63
C LEU A 314 6.88 -10.46 -3.21
N HIS A 315 5.84 -10.16 -2.43
CA HIS A 315 5.98 -9.81 -1.03
C HIS A 315 6.54 -10.96 -0.17
N LYS A 316 6.12 -12.21 -0.42
CA LYS A 316 6.70 -13.39 0.26
C LYS A 316 8.16 -13.58 -0.11
N PHE A 317 8.50 -13.42 -1.39
CA PHE A 317 9.87 -13.46 -1.88
C PHE A 317 10.75 -12.42 -1.16
N ARG A 318 10.34 -11.14 -1.15
CA ARG A 318 11.05 -10.06 -0.45
C ARG A 318 11.15 -10.29 1.06
N PHE A 319 10.12 -10.85 1.68
CA PHE A 319 10.20 -11.24 3.09
C PHE A 319 11.26 -12.31 3.32
N ASN A 320 11.30 -13.36 2.49
CA ASN A 320 12.28 -14.43 2.62
C ASN A 320 13.71 -13.93 2.37
N GLU A 321 13.90 -13.05 1.39
CA GLU A 321 15.19 -12.39 1.12
C GLU A 321 15.69 -11.61 2.35
N LEU A 322 14.83 -10.76 2.94
CA LEU A 322 15.14 -10.06 4.17
C LEU A 322 15.38 -11.03 5.35
N PHE A 323 14.52 -12.02 5.52
CA PHE A 323 14.63 -12.97 6.62
C PHE A 323 15.94 -13.76 6.56
N ASN A 324 16.31 -14.21 5.36
CA ASN A 324 17.52 -14.99 5.13
C ASN A 324 18.81 -14.16 5.27
N SER A 325 18.77 -12.86 4.95
CA SER A 325 19.93 -11.97 5.16
C SER A 325 20.21 -11.66 6.64
N LEU A 326 19.23 -11.88 7.53
CA LEU A 326 19.41 -11.71 8.98
C LEU A 326 20.08 -12.94 9.62
N PRO A 327 20.86 -12.76 10.71
CA PRO A 327 21.49 -13.88 11.42
C PRO A 327 20.48 -14.93 11.93
N PRO A 328 20.71 -16.23 11.72
CA PRO A 328 19.73 -17.29 11.95
C PRO A 328 19.25 -17.43 13.39
N ASP A 329 20.14 -17.25 14.36
CA ASP A 329 19.83 -17.30 15.79
C ASP A 329 19.70 -15.89 16.41
N GLY A 330 19.62 -14.86 15.56
CA GLY A 330 19.70 -13.48 15.99
C GLY A 330 18.36 -12.92 16.45
N ARG A 331 18.43 -11.98 17.39
CA ARG A 331 17.31 -11.12 17.80
C ARG A 331 16.53 -10.54 16.63
N ALA A 332 17.21 -10.12 15.56
CA ALA A 332 16.58 -9.45 14.42
C ALA A 332 15.51 -10.33 13.74
N ARG A 333 15.77 -11.65 13.60
CA ARG A 333 14.81 -12.63 13.07
C ARG A 333 13.65 -12.84 14.02
N ALA A 334 13.92 -13.08 15.31
CA ALA A 334 12.89 -13.25 16.33
C ALA A 334 11.92 -12.05 16.37
N ARG A 335 12.46 -10.83 16.32
CA ARG A 335 11.69 -9.58 16.25
C ARG A 335 10.88 -9.49 14.96
N LEU A 336 11.48 -9.77 13.80
CA LEU A 336 10.78 -9.71 12.51
C LEU A 336 9.59 -10.67 12.47
N LEU A 337 9.78 -11.92 12.90
CA LEU A 337 8.71 -12.92 13.00
C LEU A 337 7.63 -12.48 13.98
N SER A 338 8.01 -11.93 15.15
CA SER A 338 7.03 -11.41 16.10
C SER A 338 6.14 -10.30 15.52
N CYS A 339 6.62 -9.54 14.54
CA CYS A 339 5.82 -8.52 13.86
C CYS A 339 4.74 -9.12 12.95
N GLN A 340 4.77 -10.42 12.66
CA GLN A 340 3.73 -11.13 11.90
C GLN A 340 2.60 -11.68 12.79
N GLY A 341 2.73 -11.57 14.12
CA GLY A 341 1.72 -12.10 15.04
C GLY A 341 0.34 -11.44 14.86
N PRO A 342 -0.75 -12.14 15.22
CA PRO A 342 -2.08 -11.54 15.18
C PRO A 342 -2.12 -10.21 15.93
N LEU A 343 -2.70 -9.17 15.30
CA LEU A 343 -2.84 -7.81 15.85
C LEU A 343 -1.52 -7.09 16.22
N SER A 344 -0.34 -7.67 15.96
CA SER A 344 0.99 -7.12 16.30
C SER A 344 1.21 -5.67 15.82
N SER A 345 0.63 -5.36 14.67
CA SER A 345 0.75 -4.12 13.94
C SER A 345 -0.57 -3.34 13.87
N GLY A 346 -1.57 -3.69 14.69
CA GLY A 346 -2.88 -3.01 14.71
C GLY A 346 -2.77 -1.49 14.87
N ARG A 347 -1.81 -1.03 15.69
CA ARG A 347 -1.48 0.40 15.88
C ARG A 347 -1.09 1.14 14.60
N LEU A 348 -0.59 0.43 13.60
CA LEU A 348 -0.19 1.04 12.33
C LEU A 348 -1.40 1.43 11.48
N SER A 349 -2.54 0.79 11.70
CA SER A 349 -3.79 1.00 10.96
C SER A 349 -4.86 1.72 11.78
N ALA A 350 -4.62 1.92 13.07
CA ALA A 350 -5.53 2.62 13.96
C ALA A 350 -5.62 4.12 13.61
N ILE A 351 -6.81 4.57 13.24
CA ILE A 351 -7.10 5.99 13.01
C ILE A 351 -7.15 6.69 14.39
N PRO A 352 -6.37 7.77 14.61
CA PRO A 352 -6.35 8.52 15.86
C PRO A 352 -7.61 9.39 16.02
N SER A 353 -8.79 8.77 16.07
CA SER A 353 -10.10 9.43 16.13
C SER A 353 -10.63 9.65 17.57
N SER A 354 -9.91 9.16 18.58
CA SER A 354 -10.26 9.27 20.00
C SER A 354 -9.00 9.04 20.84
N ASP A 355 -8.99 9.53 22.07
CA ASP A 355 -7.83 9.42 22.98
C ASP A 355 -7.39 7.97 23.22
N THR A 356 -8.32 7.01 23.20
CA THR A 356 -8.01 5.58 23.36
C THR A 356 -7.31 4.96 22.14
N LYS A 357 -7.40 5.62 20.97
CA LYS A 357 -6.77 5.19 19.71
C LYS A 357 -5.56 6.05 19.33
N VAL A 358 -5.17 6.99 20.17
CA VAL A 358 -4.06 7.92 19.93
C VAL A 358 -2.85 7.49 20.76
N LEU A 359 -1.73 7.27 20.08
CA LEU A 359 -0.42 7.23 20.70
C LEU A 359 0.24 8.60 20.56
N ASN A 360 0.85 9.09 21.62
CA ASN A 360 1.69 10.27 21.49
C ASN A 360 2.93 9.95 20.62
N ASN A 361 3.58 10.99 20.08
CA ASN A 361 4.69 10.80 19.15
C ASN A 361 5.84 9.95 19.72
N PHE A 362 6.12 10.09 21.02
CA PHE A 362 7.13 9.28 21.70
C PHE A 362 6.75 7.80 21.69
N GLN A 363 5.53 7.47 22.10
CA GLN A 363 5.04 6.10 22.19
C GLN A 363 5.01 5.46 20.81
N TYR A 364 4.53 6.19 19.80
CA TYR A 364 4.47 5.69 18.43
C TYR A 364 5.89 5.47 17.87
N ARG A 365 6.79 6.45 18.00
CA ARG A 365 8.20 6.32 17.57
C ARG A 365 8.90 5.14 18.26
N HIS A 366 8.70 4.98 19.56
CA HIS A 366 9.26 3.87 20.34
C HIS A 366 8.74 2.52 19.85
N ALA A 367 7.44 2.42 19.58
CA ALA A 367 6.83 1.20 19.06
C ALA A 367 7.28 0.87 17.63
N VAL A 368 7.54 1.88 16.79
CA VAL A 368 8.11 1.68 15.45
C VAL A 368 9.58 1.25 15.54
N ALA A 369 10.39 1.89 16.38
CA ALA A 369 11.79 1.52 16.60
C ALA A 369 11.92 0.06 17.07
N GLY A 370 11.07 -0.38 18.01
CA GLY A 370 11.05 -1.78 18.46
C GLY A 370 10.71 -2.77 17.34
N CYS A 371 9.75 -2.43 16.46
CA CYS A 371 9.43 -3.25 15.29
C CYS A 371 10.54 -3.29 14.26
N LEU A 372 11.27 -2.18 14.07
CA LEU A 372 12.37 -2.05 13.10
C LEU A 372 13.73 -2.44 13.66
N GLY A 373 13.82 -2.77 14.95
CA GLY A 373 15.10 -3.14 15.57
C GLY A 373 16.09 -1.99 15.55
N ILE A 374 15.58 -0.75 15.61
CA ILE A 374 16.40 0.47 15.67
C ILE A 374 16.63 0.81 17.15
N ALA A 375 17.79 1.38 17.45
CA ALA A 375 18.10 1.84 18.80
C ALA A 375 17.01 2.83 19.29
N LEU A 376 16.62 2.67 20.55
CA LEU A 376 15.60 3.55 21.13
C LEU A 376 16.19 4.95 21.30
N PRO A 377 15.42 6.03 21.03
CA PRO A 377 15.94 7.41 21.07
C PRO A 377 16.50 7.89 22.43
N HIS A 378 16.36 7.10 23.49
CA HIS A 378 16.66 7.43 24.88
C HIS A 378 17.76 6.53 25.45
N ALA A 379 18.15 5.49 24.70
CA ALA A 379 19.11 4.47 25.12
C ALA A 379 20.51 4.77 24.57
N THR A 380 20.85 6.07 24.44
CA THR A 380 22.17 6.54 24.01
C THR A 380 23.23 6.48 25.12
N VAL A 381 22.82 6.15 26.35
CA VAL A 381 23.71 5.95 27.51
C VAL A 381 23.54 4.51 28.00
N SER A 382 24.64 3.86 28.39
CA SER A 382 24.58 2.56 29.06
C SER A 382 23.74 2.69 30.33
N GLN A 383 22.58 2.07 30.34
CA GLN A 383 21.67 2.10 31.50
C GLN A 383 21.72 0.76 32.22
N ARG A 384 21.89 0.81 33.53
CA ARG A 384 21.58 -0.33 34.40
C ARG A 384 20.13 -0.21 34.86
N CYS A 385 19.40 -1.31 34.78
CA CYS A 385 18.08 -1.40 35.37
C CYS A 385 18.19 -1.41 36.91
N ILE A 386 17.12 -1.09 37.62
CA ILE A 386 17.05 -1.18 39.10
C ILE A 386 17.34 -2.59 39.63
N CYS A 387 17.24 -3.61 38.78
CA CYS A 387 17.64 -4.99 39.10
C CYS A 387 19.15 -5.23 38.98
N GLY A 388 19.95 -4.21 38.64
CA GLY A 388 21.38 -4.28 38.35
C GLY A 388 21.74 -4.77 36.94
N GLY A 389 20.76 -5.25 36.17
CA GLY A 389 20.96 -5.81 34.82
C GLY A 389 21.25 -4.74 33.78
N GLU A 390 22.11 -5.06 32.82
CA GLU A 390 22.47 -4.15 31.73
C GLU A 390 21.34 -4.04 30.69
N VAL A 391 21.12 -2.81 30.23
CA VAL A 391 20.11 -2.47 29.22
C VAL A 391 20.83 -2.06 27.95
N ASP A 392 20.64 -2.85 26.90
CA ASP A 392 21.16 -2.54 25.57
C ASP A 392 20.44 -1.34 24.92
N LYS A 393 21.00 -0.84 23.82
CA LYS A 393 20.43 0.27 23.03
C LYS A 393 19.00 0.05 22.52
N PHE A 394 18.50 -1.18 22.59
CA PHE A 394 17.17 -1.55 22.12
C PHE A 394 16.16 -1.73 23.27
N GLY A 395 16.60 -1.64 24.53
CA GLY A 395 15.74 -1.66 25.71
C GLY A 395 15.02 -2.98 25.97
N GLY A 396 15.47 -4.10 25.36
CA GLY A 396 14.76 -5.39 25.44
C GLY A 396 14.58 -5.90 26.87
N HIS A 397 15.55 -5.58 27.74
CA HIS A 397 15.54 -5.93 29.17
C HIS A 397 14.29 -5.45 29.91
N TYR A 398 13.80 -4.23 29.63
CA TYR A 398 12.65 -3.66 30.35
C TYR A 398 11.37 -4.49 30.20
N TYR A 399 11.21 -5.17 29.06
CA TYR A 399 10.03 -5.98 28.77
C TYR A 399 9.99 -7.32 29.50
N VAL A 400 11.11 -7.75 30.06
CA VAL A 400 11.28 -9.10 30.63
C VAL A 400 11.74 -9.10 32.08
N CYS A 401 12.20 -7.95 32.59
CA CYS A 401 12.63 -7.81 33.97
C CYS A 401 11.46 -8.02 34.94
N HIS A 402 11.68 -8.82 35.99
CA HIS A 402 10.69 -9.07 37.05
C HIS A 402 10.72 -8.00 38.14
N THR A 403 11.88 -7.39 38.36
CA THR A 403 12.08 -6.33 39.36
C THR A 403 11.69 -4.95 38.79
N GLY A 404 11.92 -4.74 37.49
CA GLY A 404 11.56 -3.52 36.79
C GLY A 404 10.05 -3.31 36.71
N ARG A 405 9.61 -2.05 36.61
CA ARG A 405 8.18 -1.72 36.58
C ARG A 405 7.52 -1.91 35.21
N GLU A 406 8.25 -1.86 34.10
CA GLU A 406 7.67 -1.84 32.75
C GLU A 406 6.79 -3.05 32.40
N ARG A 407 7.25 -4.27 32.68
CA ARG A 407 6.44 -5.48 32.47
C ARG A 407 5.15 -5.46 33.30
N VAL A 408 5.25 -5.03 34.56
CA VAL A 408 4.10 -4.92 35.49
C VAL A 408 3.14 -3.81 35.05
N THR A 409 3.66 -2.69 34.58
CA THR A 409 2.84 -1.58 34.04
C THR A 409 2.05 -2.04 32.81
N ARG A 410 2.70 -2.71 31.85
CA ARG A 410 2.02 -3.25 30.66
C ARG A 410 0.94 -4.26 31.02
N HIS A 411 1.26 -5.17 31.93
CA HIS A 411 0.31 -6.13 32.48
C HIS A 411 -0.92 -5.43 33.07
N ASN A 412 -0.71 -4.48 33.98
CA ASN A 412 -1.79 -3.75 34.63
C ASN A 412 -2.62 -2.93 33.63
N ASN A 413 -1.99 -2.30 32.64
CA ASN A 413 -2.70 -1.55 31.60
C ASN A 413 -3.59 -2.48 30.77
N MET A 414 -3.11 -3.66 30.38
CA MET A 414 -3.90 -4.63 29.64
C MET A 414 -5.06 -5.17 30.49
N ARG A 415 -4.81 -5.56 31.75
CA ARG A 415 -5.86 -5.99 32.69
C ARG A 415 -6.95 -4.92 32.84
N ASN A 416 -6.53 -3.68 33.11
CA ASN A 416 -7.47 -2.58 33.32
C ASN A 416 -8.24 -2.21 32.04
N LEU A 417 -7.64 -2.41 30.85
CA LEU A 417 -8.35 -2.24 29.57
C LEU A 417 -9.49 -3.26 29.44
N PHE A 418 -9.25 -4.53 29.72
CA PHE A 418 -10.29 -5.57 29.67
C PHE A 418 -11.41 -5.31 30.68
N ILE A 419 -11.08 -4.85 31.89
CA ILE A 419 -12.09 -4.45 32.88
C ILE A 419 -12.99 -3.32 32.37
N ARG A 420 -12.42 -2.33 31.67
CA ARG A 420 -13.22 -1.26 31.04
C ARG A 420 -14.11 -1.81 29.93
N ILE A 421 -13.58 -2.70 29.09
CA ILE A 421 -14.36 -3.36 28.03
C ILE A 421 -15.53 -4.15 28.63
N PHE A 422 -15.31 -4.89 29.71
CA PHE A 422 -16.38 -5.61 30.41
C PHE A 422 -17.41 -4.65 31.00
N ALA A 423 -16.98 -3.56 31.64
CA ALA A 423 -17.89 -2.55 32.15
C ALA A 423 -18.72 -1.87 31.04
N GLU A 424 -18.12 -1.58 29.89
CA GLU A 424 -18.82 -1.03 28.71
C GLU A 424 -19.82 -2.02 28.09
N ALA A 425 -19.62 -3.32 28.32
CA ALA A 425 -20.50 -4.40 27.88
C ALA A 425 -21.49 -4.87 28.97
N ASP A 426 -21.60 -4.15 30.09
CA ASP A 426 -22.42 -4.52 31.26
C ASP A 426 -22.09 -5.90 31.85
N VAL A 427 -20.84 -6.36 31.68
CA VAL A 427 -20.32 -7.62 32.24
C VAL A 427 -19.73 -7.38 33.63
N PRO A 428 -20.28 -7.99 34.70
CA PRO A 428 -19.71 -7.88 36.04
C PRO A 428 -18.32 -8.54 36.07
N SER A 429 -17.31 -7.81 36.55
CA SER A 429 -15.94 -8.31 36.64
C SER A 429 -15.22 -7.82 37.90
N ASN A 430 -14.36 -8.67 38.46
CA ASN A 430 -13.54 -8.41 39.64
C ASN A 430 -12.06 -8.59 39.29
N MET A 431 -11.20 -7.77 39.90
CA MET A 431 -9.75 -7.81 39.68
C MET A 431 -9.01 -8.50 40.82
N LYS A 432 -7.94 -9.23 40.50
CA LYS A 432 -6.99 -9.82 41.47
C LYS A 432 -7.68 -10.70 42.52
N VAL A 433 -8.61 -11.55 42.09
CA VAL A 433 -9.40 -12.40 42.98
C VAL A 433 -8.56 -13.58 43.44
N PRO A 434 -8.45 -13.85 44.76
CA PRO A 434 -7.81 -15.06 45.25
C PRO A 434 -8.57 -16.32 44.81
N LEU A 435 -7.86 -17.35 44.36
CA LEU A 435 -8.50 -18.58 43.87
C LEU A 435 -9.36 -19.28 44.94
N HIS A 436 -8.94 -19.27 46.20
CA HIS A 436 -9.73 -19.84 47.30
C HIS A 436 -11.10 -19.17 47.47
N SER A 437 -11.22 -17.86 47.17
CA SER A 437 -12.48 -17.12 47.28
C SER A 437 -13.49 -17.55 46.20
N LEU A 438 -13.02 -18.26 45.18
CA LEU A 438 -13.80 -18.87 44.10
C LEU A 438 -14.00 -20.38 44.32
N GLY A 439 -13.67 -20.91 45.50
CA GLY A 439 -13.76 -22.34 45.81
C GLY A 439 -12.67 -23.20 45.17
N ILE A 440 -11.64 -22.60 44.58
CA ILE A 440 -10.51 -23.31 43.94
C ILE A 440 -9.38 -23.43 44.95
N THR A 441 -9.04 -24.65 45.35
CA THR A 441 -7.94 -24.90 46.29
C THR A 441 -6.61 -24.97 45.54
N PRO A 442 -5.70 -24.01 45.72
CA PRO A 442 -4.41 -24.07 45.05
C PRO A 442 -3.53 -25.18 45.67
N PRO A 443 -2.59 -25.78 44.89
CA PRO A 443 -1.78 -26.91 45.32
C PRO A 443 -0.75 -26.60 46.43
N ASP A 444 -0.59 -25.35 46.83
CA ASP A 444 0.39 -24.88 47.81
C ASP A 444 -0.24 -24.54 49.18
N ASP A 445 0.54 -24.71 50.26
CA ASP A 445 0.11 -24.57 51.67
C ASP A 445 -0.39 -23.17 52.08
N ASN A 446 -0.36 -22.19 51.16
CA ASN A 446 -0.88 -20.85 51.37
C ASN A 446 -2.13 -20.62 50.49
N PRO A 447 -3.36 -20.61 51.07
CA PRO A 447 -4.60 -20.47 50.31
C PRO A 447 -4.75 -19.11 49.58
N ASN A 448 -3.88 -18.14 49.88
CA ASN A 448 -3.87 -16.79 49.29
C ASN A 448 -2.73 -16.54 48.29
N SER A 449 -1.88 -17.53 48.04
CA SER A 449 -0.70 -17.38 47.17
C SER A 449 -1.06 -17.16 45.70
N GLN A 450 -2.18 -17.75 45.26
CA GLN A 450 -2.62 -17.71 43.86
C GLN A 450 -3.83 -16.80 43.68
N ARG A 451 -3.70 -15.82 42.78
CA ARG A 451 -4.75 -14.87 42.42
C ARG A 451 -4.92 -14.87 40.91
N ILE A 452 -6.16 -14.83 40.44
CA ILE A 452 -6.48 -14.61 39.03
C ILE A 452 -6.56 -13.10 38.75
N ASP A 453 -6.13 -12.66 37.58
CA ASP A 453 -6.12 -11.24 37.25
C ASP A 453 -7.53 -10.67 37.11
N ILE A 454 -8.40 -11.39 36.42
CA ILE A 454 -9.80 -11.01 36.20
C ILE A 454 -10.68 -12.24 36.38
N TYR A 455 -11.75 -12.07 37.13
CA TYR A 455 -12.89 -12.97 37.19
C TYR A 455 -14.10 -12.23 36.63
N CYS A 456 -14.87 -12.83 35.72
CA CYS A 456 -16.10 -12.25 35.19
C CYS A 456 -17.15 -13.31 34.92
N VAL A 457 -18.42 -12.87 34.85
CA VAL A 457 -19.56 -13.74 34.54
C VAL A 457 -20.17 -13.27 33.23
N ILE A 458 -20.12 -14.11 32.19
CA ILE A 458 -20.67 -13.83 30.87
C ILE A 458 -21.74 -14.88 30.58
N ASP A 459 -22.96 -14.45 30.30
CA ASP A 459 -24.12 -15.31 30.03
C ASP A 459 -24.34 -16.41 31.09
N GLY A 460 -24.13 -16.06 32.36
CA GLY A 460 -24.27 -16.97 33.50
C GLY A 460 -23.13 -17.97 33.69
N SER A 461 -22.07 -17.89 32.87
CA SER A 461 -20.87 -18.74 32.99
C SER A 461 -19.71 -17.97 33.63
N ASP A 462 -18.99 -18.62 34.53
CA ASP A 462 -17.81 -18.09 35.20
C ASP A 462 -16.57 -18.17 34.31
N TYR A 463 -15.83 -17.07 34.18
CA TYR A 463 -14.58 -16.99 33.43
C TYR A 463 -13.42 -16.51 34.31
N LEU A 464 -12.30 -17.22 34.21
CA LEU A 464 -11.02 -16.87 34.82
C LEU A 464 -10.06 -16.42 33.73
N LEU A 465 -9.61 -15.16 33.80
CA LEU A 465 -8.74 -14.58 32.79
C LEU A 465 -7.44 -14.09 33.44
N ASP A 466 -6.31 -14.54 32.90
CA ASP A 466 -4.96 -14.14 33.31
C ASP A 466 -4.31 -13.32 32.21
N VAL A 467 -3.61 -12.25 32.57
CA VAL A 467 -2.89 -11.40 31.62
C VAL A 467 -1.42 -11.76 31.65
N THR A 468 -0.87 -12.13 30.49
CA THR A 468 0.56 -12.43 30.40
C THR A 468 1.27 -11.54 29.39
N ILE A 469 2.35 -10.88 29.84
CA ILE A 469 3.26 -10.12 28.99
C ILE A 469 4.47 -10.99 28.65
N ALA A 470 4.60 -11.31 27.37
CA ALA A 470 5.74 -12.03 26.80
C ALA A 470 6.50 -11.12 25.83
N HIS A 471 7.82 -11.34 25.71
CA HIS A 471 8.67 -10.62 24.76
C HIS A 471 9.51 -11.64 23.97
N PRO A 472 9.56 -11.54 22.62
CA PRO A 472 10.19 -12.54 21.76
C PRO A 472 11.72 -12.51 21.82
N CYS A 473 12.30 -11.42 22.32
CA CYS A 473 13.74 -11.20 22.29
C CYS A 473 14.33 -10.91 23.69
N ARG A 474 15.63 -11.14 23.82
CA ARG A 474 16.52 -10.75 24.93
C ARG A 474 17.76 -10.04 24.38
N PRO A 475 18.55 -9.35 25.21
CA PRO A 475 19.83 -8.77 24.77
C PRO A 475 20.77 -9.85 24.21
N ASP A 476 21.36 -9.60 23.04
CA ASP A 476 22.23 -10.57 22.35
C ASP A 476 23.55 -10.80 23.11
N ASP A 477 24.12 -9.74 23.66
CA ASP A 477 25.39 -9.78 24.41
C ASP A 477 25.23 -10.17 25.88
N SER A 478 24.06 -10.71 26.27
CA SER A 478 23.83 -11.07 27.66
C SER A 478 24.73 -12.25 28.08
N PRO A 479 25.40 -12.16 29.25
CA PRO A 479 26.20 -13.27 29.77
C PRO A 479 25.33 -14.46 30.23
N ILE A 480 24.00 -14.29 30.32
CA ILE A 480 23.06 -15.31 30.79
C ILE A 480 22.73 -16.28 29.65
N PRO A 481 23.11 -17.58 29.73
CA PRO A 481 22.88 -18.54 28.64
C PRO A 481 21.43 -18.67 28.19
N PHE A 482 20.48 -18.59 29.13
CA PHE A 482 19.04 -18.64 28.86
C PHE A 482 18.57 -17.55 27.87
N HIS A 483 19.19 -16.35 27.89
CA HIS A 483 18.82 -15.26 26.98
C HIS A 483 19.12 -15.60 25.52
N ARG A 484 20.29 -16.20 25.25
CA ARG A 484 20.67 -16.66 23.92
C ARG A 484 19.78 -17.80 23.44
N THR A 485 19.45 -18.74 24.33
CA THR A 485 18.50 -19.83 24.01
C THR A 485 17.11 -19.29 23.64
N LEU A 486 16.63 -18.24 24.30
CA LEU A 486 15.33 -17.63 23.98
C LEU A 486 15.33 -16.96 22.59
N ASN A 487 16.37 -16.19 22.24
CA ASN A 487 16.49 -15.59 20.92
C ASN A 487 16.52 -16.66 19.83
N ARG A 488 17.36 -17.69 19.99
CA ARG A 488 17.44 -18.83 19.06
C ARG A 488 16.07 -19.51 18.88
N ARG A 489 15.39 -19.82 19.97
CA ARG A 489 14.04 -20.42 19.93
C ARG A 489 13.07 -19.52 19.17
N SER A 490 12.94 -18.26 19.58
CA SER A 490 12.00 -17.31 18.96
C SER A 490 12.31 -16.99 17.50
N ALA A 491 13.59 -17.05 17.09
CA ALA A 491 14.02 -16.83 15.71
C ALA A 491 13.55 -17.91 14.72
N GLN A 492 13.03 -19.03 15.24
CA GLN A 492 12.53 -20.16 14.46
C GLN A 492 11.00 -20.31 14.57
N LEU A 493 10.34 -19.52 15.43
CA LEU A 493 8.91 -19.65 15.70
C LEU A 493 8.10 -18.61 14.90
N PRO A 494 6.91 -18.99 14.38
CA PRO A 494 6.05 -18.05 13.68
C PRO A 494 5.56 -16.92 14.59
N GLY A 495 5.12 -15.82 13.99
CA GLY A 495 4.58 -14.67 14.71
C GLY A 495 3.45 -15.05 15.67
N GLY A 496 3.47 -14.47 16.87
CA GLY A 496 2.49 -14.75 17.92
C GLY A 496 2.75 -16.01 18.75
N LYS A 497 3.68 -16.88 18.34
CA LYS A 497 3.94 -18.14 19.05
C LYS A 497 4.48 -17.95 20.47
N THR A 498 5.27 -16.90 20.72
CA THR A 498 5.72 -16.55 22.08
C THR A 498 4.55 -16.24 23.01
N ALA A 499 3.49 -15.59 22.51
CA ALA A 499 2.28 -15.32 23.29
C ALA A 499 1.49 -16.61 23.54
N GLN A 500 1.32 -17.46 22.50
CA GLN A 500 0.64 -18.75 22.62
C GLN A 500 1.32 -19.71 23.61
N LEU A 501 2.65 -19.73 23.64
CA LEU A 501 3.39 -20.53 24.60
C LEU A 501 3.16 -20.03 26.03
N ALA A 502 3.16 -18.71 26.23
CA ALA A 502 2.91 -18.12 27.54
C ALA A 502 1.45 -18.33 28.00
N GLU A 503 0.50 -18.30 27.07
CA GLU A 503 -0.90 -18.67 27.31
C GLU A 503 -1.02 -20.14 27.71
N LYS A 504 -0.36 -21.06 26.99
CA LYS A 504 -0.31 -22.48 27.35
C LYS A 504 0.25 -22.69 28.76
N ASP A 505 1.37 -22.05 29.10
CA ASP A 505 1.97 -22.16 30.44
C ASP A 505 0.98 -21.72 31.55
N LYS A 506 0.08 -20.77 31.26
CA LYS A 506 -0.97 -20.34 32.19
C LYS A 506 -2.14 -21.30 32.25
N ILE A 507 -2.56 -21.85 31.11
CA ILE A 507 -3.59 -22.90 31.07
C ILE A 507 -3.10 -24.12 31.84
N ASP A 508 -1.86 -24.56 31.63
CA ASP A 508 -1.28 -25.71 32.34
C ASP A 508 -1.15 -25.43 33.85
N LYS A 509 -0.98 -24.16 34.25
CA LYS A 509 -0.93 -23.75 35.67
C LYS A 509 -2.29 -23.80 36.37
N TYR A 510 -3.36 -23.37 35.71
CA TYR A 510 -4.70 -23.24 36.32
C TYR A 510 -5.71 -24.31 35.88
N GLY A 511 -5.37 -25.08 34.85
CA GLY A 511 -6.22 -26.14 34.32
C GLY A 511 -6.35 -27.32 35.28
N PRO A 512 -7.41 -28.13 35.14
CA PRO A 512 -7.55 -29.34 35.95
C PRO A 512 -6.33 -30.24 35.70
N SER A 513 -5.67 -30.66 36.78
CA SER A 513 -4.64 -31.68 36.70
C SER A 513 -5.26 -32.95 36.11
N ALA A 514 -4.63 -33.49 35.07
CA ALA A 514 -5.09 -34.70 34.38
C ALA A 514 -5.14 -35.92 35.31
#